data_AF-A0A942E6W1-F1
#
_entry.id   AF-A0A942E6W1-F1
#
_cell.length_a   1.000
_cell.length_b   1.000
_cell.length_c   1.000
_cell.angle_alpha   90.00
_cell.angle_beta   90.00
_cell.angle_gamma   90.00
#
_symmetry.space_group_name_H-M   'P 1'
#
loop_
_entity.id
_entity.type
_entity.pdbx_description
1 polymer ?
#
loop_
_entity_poly.entity_id
_entity_poly.type
_entity_poly.pdbx_seq_one_letter_code
_entity_poly.pdbx_strand_id
1 'polypeptide(L)' 'MAWMSFRTRGGVLKIKPRWQMRWAERTRQVWVLDLGVVVISWWSVQDLERF' A
#
# COMPACT_ATOMS: atom_id res chain seq x y z
N MET A 1 6.58 -7.86 4.43
CA MET A 1 5.36 -8.70 4.36
C MET A 1 4.16 -7.80 4.60
N ALA A 2 3.12 -7.81 3.76
CA ALA A 2 1.87 -7.18 4.18
C ALA A 2 1.18 -8.11 5.19
N TRP A 3 0.62 -7.57 6.28
CA TRP A 3 -0.16 -8.38 7.23
C TRP A 3 -1.48 -8.84 6.60
N MET A 4 -2.09 -7.99 5.79
CA MET A 4 -3.25 -8.34 4.98
C MET A 4 -3.12 -7.70 3.60
N SER A 5 -3.46 -8.44 2.55
CA SER A 5 -3.58 -7.91 1.20
C SER A 5 -4.87 -8.38 0.56
N PHE A 6 -5.70 -7.42 0.13
CA PHE A 6 -6.93 -7.69 -0.61
C PHE A 6 -6.70 -7.36 -2.07
N ARG A 7 -6.70 -8.38 -2.92
CA ARG A 7 -6.61 -8.23 -4.37
C ARG A 7 -8.02 -8.09 -4.96
N THR A 8 -8.19 -7.05 -5.76
CA THR A 8 -9.42 -6.75 -6.52
C THR A 8 -9.09 -6.72 -8.01
N ARG A 9 -10.10 -6.62 -8.89
CA ARG A 9 -9.87 -6.46 -10.33
C ARG A 9 -9.10 -5.18 -10.70
N GLY A 10 -9.15 -4.14 -9.87
CA GLY A 10 -8.53 -2.83 -10.15
C GLY A 10 -7.22 -2.57 -9.41
N GLY A 11 -6.77 -3.48 -8.55
CA GLY A 11 -5.59 -3.26 -7.72
C GLY A 11 -5.55 -4.10 -6.46
N VAL A 12 -4.65 -3.76 -5.55
CA VAL A 12 -4.41 -4.46 -4.28
C VAL A 12 -4.40 -3.45 -3.14
N LEU A 13 -5.31 -3.63 -2.18
CA LEU A 13 -5.21 -3.00 -0.88
C LEU A 13 -4.19 -3.76 -0.04
N LYS A 14 -3.22 -3.08 0.54
CA LYS A 14 -2.24 -3.67 1.47
C LYS A 14 -2.37 -2.98 2.82
N ILE A 15 -2.41 -3.78 3.87
CA ILE A 15 -2.43 -3.33 5.25
C ILE A 15 -1.17 -3.86 5.91
N LYS A 16 -0.37 -2.96 6.47
CA LYS A 16 0.90 -3.33 7.10
C LYS A 16 1.31 -2.31 8.16
N PRO A 17 2.15 -2.70 9.12
CA PRO A 17 2.66 -1.75 10.11
C PRO A 17 3.47 -0.63 9.45
N ARG A 18 3.39 0.57 10.01
CA ARG A 18 4.03 1.80 9.49
C ARG A 18 5.53 1.66 9.28
N TRP A 19 6.21 0.89 10.13
CA TRP A 19 7.64 0.62 10.00
C TRP A 19 7.99 -0.17 8.72
N GLN A 20 7.03 -0.86 8.09
CA GLN A 20 7.19 -1.56 6.81
C GLN A 20 6.73 -0.73 5.58
N MET A 21 6.53 0.58 5.74
CA MET A 21 6.26 1.47 4.61
C MET A 21 7.36 1.38 3.55
N ARG A 22 6.96 1.26 2.28
CA ARG A 22 7.82 1.32 1.11
C ARG A 22 8.02 2.78 0.69
N TRP A 23 9.08 3.04 -0.06
CA TRP A 23 9.38 4.39 -0.58
C TRP A 23 8.19 4.99 -1.34
N ALA A 24 7.55 4.24 -2.25
CA ALA A 24 6.38 4.70 -2.98
C ALA A 24 5.20 5.15 -2.07
N GLU A 25 5.04 4.54 -0.90
CA GLU A 25 4.02 4.93 0.08
C GLU A 25 4.45 6.16 0.90
N ARG A 26 5.75 6.27 1.24
CA ARG A 26 6.29 7.45 1.94
C ARG A 26 6.24 8.70 1.07
N THR A 27 6.54 8.56 -0.21
CA THR A 27 6.49 9.63 -1.21
C THR A 27 5.06 9.89 -1.72
N ARG A 28 4.05 9.18 -1.16
CA ARG A 28 2.62 9.28 -1.55
C ARG A 28 2.39 9.12 -3.06
N GLN A 29 3.18 8.27 -3.72
CA GLN A 29 2.96 7.91 -5.13
C GLN A 29 1.81 6.92 -5.30
N VAL A 30 1.41 6.26 -4.22
CA VAL A 30 0.19 5.46 -4.13
C VAL A 30 -0.75 6.05 -3.10
N TRP A 31 -2.03 5.68 -3.13
CA TRP A 31 -2.98 6.08 -2.10
C TRP A 31 -2.61 5.45 -0.76
N VAL A 32 -2.44 6.28 0.26
CA VAL A 32 -2.00 5.83 1.59
C VAL A 32 -2.84 6.51 2.67
N LEU A 33 -3.39 5.69 3.56
CA LEU A 33 -3.98 6.11 4.82
C LEU A 33 -3.07 5.65 5.97
N ASP A 34 -2.52 6.62 6.71
CA ASP A 34 -1.66 6.38 7.88
C ASP A 34 -2.51 6.51 9.16
N LEU A 35 -2.61 5.41 9.92
CA LEU A 35 -3.35 5.33 11.19
C LEU A 35 -2.40 5.42 12.40
N GLY A 36 -1.18 5.92 12.22
CA GLY A 36 -0.15 6.05 13.25
C GLY A 36 0.68 4.78 13.43
N VAL A 37 0.02 3.64 13.66
CA VAL A 37 0.67 2.33 13.89
C VAL A 37 0.63 1.45 12.64
N VAL A 38 -0.49 1.52 11.91
CA VAL A 38 -0.76 0.73 10.71
C VAL A 38 -0.95 1.68 9.54
N VAL A 39 -0.52 1.24 8.37
CA VAL A 39 -0.68 1.93 7.11
C VAL A 39 -1.52 1.05 6.20
N ILE A 40 -2.55 1.65 5.63
CA ILE A 40 -3.39 1.07 4.58
C ILE A 40 -2.99 1.75 3.28
N SER A 41 -2.48 0.98 2.33
CA SER A 41 -2.10 1.49 1.01
C SER A 41 -2.90 0.81 -0.09
N TRP A 42 -3.33 1.58 -1.07
CA TRP A 42 -3.98 1.06 -2.27
C TRP A 42 -3.03 1.15 -3.46
N TRP A 43 -2.78 0.00 -4.07
CA TRP A 43 -1.92 -0.15 -5.23
C TRP A 43 -2.79 -0.47 -6.43
N SER A 44 -2.92 0.44 -7.39
CA SER A 44 -3.60 0.13 -8.65
C SER A 44 -2.80 -0.90 -9.45
N VAL A 45 -3.41 -1.52 -10.47
CA VAL A 45 -2.68 -2.41 -11.39
C VAL A 45 -1.48 -1.67 -12.04
N GLN A 46 -1.66 -0.40 -12.39
CA GLN A 46 -0.59 0.43 -12.96
C GLN A 46 0.55 0.65 -11.97
N ASP A 47 0.24 0.85 -10.68
CA ASP A 47 1.26 1.00 -9.63
C ASP A 47 2.03 -0.31 -9.41
N LEU A 48 1.37 -1.46 -9.55
CA LEU A 48 2.00 -2.77 -9.43
C LEU A 48 2.91 -3.11 -10.62
N GLU A 49 2.63 -2.58 -11.80
CA GLU A 49 3.50 -2.71 -12.97
C GLU A 49 4.69 -1.73 -12.92
N ARG A 50 4.52 -0.61 -12.21
CA ARG A 50 5.52 0.46 -12.13
C ARG A 50 6.55 0.30 -11.01
N PHE A 51 6.24 -0.42 -9.92
CA PHE A 51 7.05 -0.51 -8.68
C PHE A 51 7.16 -1.93 -8.10
#